data_AF-A0AAT9HV65-F1
#
_entry.id   AF-A0AAT9HV65-F1
#
_cell.length_a   1.000
_cell.length_b   1.000
_cell.length_c   1.000
_cell.angle_alpha   90.00
_cell.angle_beta   90.00
_cell.angle_gamma   90.00
#
_symmetry.space_group_name_H-M   'P 1'
#
loop_
_entity.id
_entity.type
_entity.pdbx_description
1 polymer ?
#
loop_
_entity_poly.entity_id
_entity_poly.type
_entity_poly.pdbx_seq_one_letter_code
_entity_poly.pdbx_strand_id
1 'polypeptide(L)'
;MPRTDELSLATEPPRSPLLRSPVLPLDAHATLVARTRDLAVSLDRVRPLGPAPPAPTPDVVSLAQFQSPFKQQNDRGTCWAFAGAAALEAAYRRKFGTLIDVSEEYVFHMGKAFALSRDEQGNVARPVENNSSLTGFQGSGDIVKKLTENAAPPEDAAPYLPSQQALLDILPVLGLPGAEALVSQEDYDALEFCEQHIPLLARVNARYRAAGWFNTDPTIEAIENTLASGREVVCDVAHLPPRRAAMSCC
;
A
#
# COMPACT_ATOMS: atom_id res chain seq x y z
N MET A 1 23.22 -1.49 -31.79
CA MET A 1 22.27 -0.35 -31.75
C MET A 1 22.02 -0.02 -30.30
N PRO A 2 22.32 1.18 -29.79
CA PRO A 2 22.07 1.53 -28.40
C PRO A 2 20.56 1.77 -28.18
N ARG A 3 20.01 1.21 -27.09
CA ARG A 3 18.65 1.52 -26.59
C ARG A 3 18.58 3.01 -26.26
N THR A 4 17.64 3.71 -26.86
CA THR A 4 17.17 5.01 -26.38
C THR A 4 16.51 4.83 -25.01
N ASP A 5 16.92 5.68 -24.08
CA ASP A 5 16.54 5.70 -22.68
C ASP A 5 15.10 6.25 -22.53
N GLU A 6 14.14 5.38 -22.19
CA GLU A 6 12.72 5.72 -21.99
C GLU A 6 12.50 6.71 -20.83
N LEU A 7 13.53 6.96 -20.01
CA LEU A 7 13.53 7.97 -18.94
C LEU A 7 13.70 9.42 -19.41
N SER A 8 14.02 9.68 -20.69
CA SER A 8 14.26 11.04 -21.17
C SER A 8 13.01 11.90 -21.42
N LEU A 9 11.80 11.38 -21.14
CA LEU A 9 10.53 12.13 -21.30
C LEU A 9 10.01 12.80 -20.02
N ALA A 10 10.73 12.72 -18.89
CA ALA A 10 10.40 13.45 -17.67
C ALA A 10 11.18 14.78 -17.57
N THR A 11 10.97 15.69 -18.52
CA THR A 11 11.44 17.08 -18.35
C THR A 11 10.54 17.82 -17.37
N GLU A 12 11.14 18.48 -16.37
CA GLU A 12 10.48 19.22 -15.29
C GLU A 12 9.29 20.08 -15.76
N PRO A 13 8.13 20.06 -15.07
CA PRO A 13 7.04 20.96 -15.39
C PRO A 13 7.43 22.42 -15.09
N PRO A 14 7.00 23.40 -15.91
CA PRO A 14 7.39 24.80 -15.75
C PRO A 14 6.88 25.41 -14.43
N ARG A 15 7.75 26.17 -13.75
CA ARG A 15 7.46 26.83 -12.46
C ARG A 15 6.55 28.06 -12.66
N SER A 16 5.50 28.17 -11.84
CA SER A 16 4.59 29.33 -11.87
C SER A 16 5.28 30.61 -11.35
N PRO A 17 5.23 31.73 -12.08
CA PRO A 17 5.81 33.00 -11.64
C PRO A 17 5.00 33.72 -10.55
N LEU A 18 3.80 33.24 -10.23
CA LEU A 18 2.86 33.92 -9.32
C LEU A 18 2.92 33.42 -7.87
N LEU A 19 3.51 32.24 -7.61
CA LEU A 19 3.54 31.63 -6.28
C LEU A 19 4.97 31.17 -5.95
N ARG A 20 5.68 31.93 -5.10
CA ARG A 20 6.95 31.45 -4.53
C ARG A 20 6.65 30.50 -3.38
N SER A 21 7.15 29.27 -3.48
CA SER A 21 7.01 28.24 -2.43
C SER A 21 7.66 28.72 -1.11
N PRO A 22 7.00 28.56 0.06
CA PRO A 22 7.53 28.92 1.37
C PRO A 22 8.53 27.88 1.93
N VAL A 23 8.77 26.78 1.20
CA VAL A 23 9.71 25.73 1.59
C VAL A 23 11.12 26.19 1.23
N LEU A 24 12.07 26.07 2.18
CA LEU A 24 13.49 26.28 1.86
C LEU A 24 13.83 25.45 0.61
N PRO A 25 14.61 26.00 -0.33
CA PRO A 25 15.16 25.19 -1.41
C PRO A 25 15.74 23.90 -0.84
N LEU A 26 15.41 22.74 -1.44
CA LEU A 26 15.69 21.42 -0.87
C LEU A 26 17.17 21.26 -0.45
N ASP A 27 18.08 21.87 -1.20
CA ASP A 27 19.52 21.88 -0.92
C ASP A 27 19.88 22.62 0.38
N ALA A 28 19.20 23.74 0.65
CA ALA A 28 19.40 24.52 1.87
C ALA A 28 18.92 23.77 3.12
N HIS A 29 17.83 23.01 2.99
CA HIS A 29 17.33 22.15 4.06
C HIS A 29 18.24 20.94 4.30
N ALA A 30 18.66 20.24 3.24
CA ALA A 30 19.56 19.08 3.35
C ALA A 30 20.92 19.44 3.99
N THR A 31 21.44 20.63 3.69
CA THR A 31 22.70 21.13 4.26
C THR A 31 22.63 21.33 5.78
N LEU A 32 21.48 21.80 6.30
CA LEU A 32 21.32 22.10 7.72
C LEU A 32 21.19 20.81 8.58
N VAL A 33 20.54 19.79 8.02
CA VAL A 33 20.39 18.47 8.65
C VAL A 33 21.72 17.74 8.73
N ALA A 34 22.53 17.77 7.65
CA ALA A 34 23.85 17.14 7.65
C ALA A 34 24.79 17.73 8.72
N ARG A 35 24.83 19.06 8.86
CA ARG A 35 25.70 19.73 9.84
C ARG A 35 25.40 19.36 11.30
N THR A 36 24.13 19.24 11.65
CA THR A 36 23.71 18.94 13.03
C THR A 36 24.06 17.51 13.44
N ARG A 37 23.92 16.56 12.50
CA ARG A 37 24.34 15.17 12.68
C ARG A 37 25.84 15.07 12.94
N ASP A 38 26.65 15.76 12.15
CA ASP A 38 28.11 15.67 12.23
C ASP A 38 28.65 16.25 13.57
N LEU A 39 28.03 17.31 14.09
CA LEU A 39 28.37 17.88 15.41
C LEU A 39 28.08 16.90 16.56
N ALA A 40 26.95 16.18 16.51
CA ALA A 40 26.56 15.23 17.54
C ALA A 40 27.50 13.99 17.60
N VAL A 41 28.01 13.56 16.46
CA VAL A 41 29.05 12.51 16.37
C VAL A 41 30.38 13.01 16.96
N SER A 42 30.76 14.26 16.68
CA SER A 42 32.04 14.82 17.16
C SER A 42 32.14 14.98 18.69
N LEU A 43 31.00 15.07 19.38
CA LEU A 43 30.93 15.17 20.84
C LEU A 43 30.81 13.80 21.52
N ASP A 44 30.96 12.72 20.75
CA ASP A 44 30.88 11.31 21.17
C ASP A 44 29.57 10.96 21.90
N ARG A 45 28.49 11.68 21.55
CA ARG A 45 27.16 11.50 22.13
C ARG A 45 26.36 10.41 21.42
N VAL A 46 26.76 10.02 20.21
CA VAL A 46 26.11 8.98 19.39
C VAL A 46 27.16 8.23 18.57
N ARG A 47 27.05 6.90 18.42
CA ARG A 47 28.01 6.09 17.63
C ARG A 47 27.36 5.25 16.53
N PRO A 48 27.86 5.31 15.27
CA PRO A 48 27.26 4.57 14.17
C PRO A 48 27.41 3.03 14.06
N LEU A 49 26.32 2.26 13.91
CA LEU A 49 26.30 0.85 13.50
C LEU A 49 25.37 0.63 12.28
N GLY A 50 25.88 -0.03 11.22
CA GLY A 50 25.33 0.12 9.85
C GLY A 50 25.83 1.42 9.19
N PRO A 51 25.61 1.67 7.87
CA PRO A 51 25.74 3.04 7.38
C PRO A 51 24.83 3.91 8.25
N ALA A 52 25.36 5.04 8.74
CA ALA A 52 25.08 5.53 10.09
C ALA A 52 23.65 5.36 10.66
N PRO A 53 23.52 4.87 11.91
CA PRO A 53 22.27 4.64 12.59
C PRO A 53 21.62 5.99 12.86
N PRO A 54 20.28 5.98 12.94
CA PRO A 54 19.52 7.18 13.19
C PRO A 54 19.96 7.84 14.51
N ALA A 55 19.88 9.17 14.54
CA ALA A 55 19.92 9.98 15.75
C ALA A 55 18.99 9.37 16.84
N PRO A 56 19.21 9.63 18.15
CA PRO A 56 18.38 9.07 19.22
C PRO A 56 16.93 9.08 18.79
N THR A 57 16.35 7.88 18.73
CA THR A 57 14.93 7.70 18.46
C THR A 57 14.22 8.62 19.45
N PRO A 58 13.41 9.58 18.99
CA PRO A 58 12.66 10.40 19.94
C PRO A 58 11.89 9.42 20.84
N ASP A 59 11.79 9.74 22.15
CA ASP A 59 11.07 8.91 23.13
C ASP A 59 9.67 8.49 22.63
N VAL A 60 9.12 9.29 21.72
CA VAL A 60 7.95 8.97 20.91
C VAL A 60 8.21 9.32 19.45
N VAL A 61 8.08 8.34 18.54
CA VAL A 61 7.96 8.57 17.10
C VAL A 61 6.48 8.55 16.72
N SER A 62 6.03 9.57 15.99
CA SER A 62 4.71 9.56 15.36
C SER A 62 4.80 10.02 13.91
N LEU A 63 4.15 9.25 13.03
CA LEU A 63 3.92 9.59 11.63
C LEU A 63 2.45 9.95 11.37
N ALA A 64 1.63 10.08 12.42
CA ALA A 64 0.20 10.32 12.32
C ALA A 64 -0.15 11.61 11.55
N GLN A 65 0.69 12.63 11.64
CA GLN A 65 0.59 13.87 10.88
C GLN A 65 0.63 13.68 9.36
N PHE A 66 1.15 12.54 8.88
CA PHE A 66 1.17 12.21 7.46
C PHE A 66 -0.01 11.35 7.02
N GLN A 67 -0.75 10.76 7.94
CA GLN A 67 -1.85 9.85 7.62
C GLN A 67 -3.06 10.60 7.06
N SER A 68 -3.80 9.93 6.18
CA SER A 68 -5.14 10.31 5.77
C SER A 68 -6.17 9.99 6.88
N PRO A 69 -7.40 10.51 6.78
CA PRO A 69 -8.48 10.12 7.70
C PRO A 69 -8.75 8.61 7.69
N PHE A 70 -9.29 8.10 8.80
CA PHE A 70 -9.71 6.70 8.87
C PHE A 70 -10.82 6.41 7.84
N LYS A 71 -10.66 5.31 7.10
CA LYS A 71 -11.62 4.81 6.11
C LYS A 71 -12.28 3.50 6.59
N GLN A 72 -13.38 3.11 5.94
CA GLN A 72 -14.20 1.96 6.37
C GLN A 72 -14.19 0.84 5.33
N GLN A 73 -13.57 -0.27 5.69
CA GLN A 73 -13.49 -1.43 4.80
C GLN A 73 -14.74 -2.33 4.81
N ASN A 74 -15.57 -2.20 5.85
CA ASN A 74 -16.78 -2.99 6.08
C ASN A 74 -16.53 -4.52 6.06
N ASP A 75 -17.40 -5.28 5.40
CA ASP A 75 -17.42 -6.76 5.42
C ASP A 75 -16.61 -7.42 4.29
N ARG A 76 -15.79 -6.65 3.57
CA ARG A 76 -15.08 -7.10 2.36
C ARG A 76 -13.78 -7.89 2.61
N GLY A 77 -13.22 -7.84 3.83
CA GLY A 77 -11.94 -8.49 4.12
C GLY A 77 -10.74 -7.88 3.37
N THR A 78 -10.77 -6.57 3.11
CA THR A 78 -9.81 -5.79 2.31
C THR A 78 -8.76 -5.06 3.17
N CYS A 79 -8.49 -5.51 4.39
CA CYS A 79 -7.76 -4.70 5.40
C CYS A 79 -6.34 -4.36 4.95
N TRP A 80 -5.71 -5.31 4.26
CA TRP A 80 -4.42 -5.17 3.63
C TRP A 80 -4.41 -4.10 2.53
N ALA A 81 -5.46 -4.00 1.71
CA ALA A 81 -5.57 -2.98 0.66
C ALA A 81 -5.66 -1.58 1.29
N PHE A 82 -6.47 -1.42 2.34
CA PHE A 82 -6.57 -0.17 3.10
C PHE A 82 -5.25 0.20 3.79
N ALA A 83 -4.56 -0.77 4.39
CA ALA A 83 -3.27 -0.53 5.02
C ALA A 83 -2.19 -0.11 4.00
N GLY A 84 -2.18 -0.74 2.82
CA GLY A 84 -1.30 -0.39 1.71
C GLY A 84 -1.61 1.00 1.15
N ALA A 85 -2.89 1.31 0.91
CA ALA A 85 -3.35 2.62 0.45
C ALA A 85 -2.95 3.73 1.41
N ALA A 86 -3.25 3.59 2.70
CA ALA A 86 -2.87 4.55 3.73
C ALA A 86 -1.34 4.77 3.80
N ALA A 87 -0.56 3.69 3.66
CA ALA A 87 0.89 3.80 3.62
C ALA A 87 1.40 4.58 2.40
N LEU A 88 0.79 4.36 1.22
CA LEU A 88 1.12 5.09 0.00
C LEU A 88 0.76 6.57 0.11
N GLU A 89 -0.45 6.88 0.61
CA GLU A 89 -0.92 8.24 0.82
C GLU A 89 -0.01 9.01 1.79
N ALA A 90 0.36 8.39 2.91
CA ALA A 90 1.26 8.97 3.90
C ALA A 90 2.67 9.20 3.34
N ALA A 91 3.19 8.26 2.55
CA ALA A 91 4.46 8.40 1.86
C ALA A 91 4.44 9.58 0.86
N TYR A 92 3.35 9.77 0.10
CA TYR A 92 3.19 10.90 -0.82
C TYR A 92 3.10 12.23 -0.07
N ARG A 93 2.32 12.28 1.01
CA ARG A 93 2.21 13.49 1.83
C ARG A 93 3.55 13.89 2.43
N ARG A 94 4.35 12.93 2.91
CA ARG A 94 5.67 13.19 3.47
C ARG A 94 6.70 13.61 2.42
N LYS A 95 6.73 12.93 1.27
CA LYS A 95 7.75 13.17 0.23
C LYS A 95 7.45 14.42 -0.59
N PHE A 96 6.18 14.67 -0.91
CA PHE A 96 5.77 15.70 -1.86
C PHE A 96 4.86 16.77 -1.27
N GLY A 97 4.49 16.68 0.01
CA GLY A 97 3.53 17.60 0.63
C GLY A 97 2.12 17.51 0.01
N THR A 98 1.83 16.44 -0.73
CA THR A 98 0.58 16.29 -1.49
C THR A 98 -0.35 15.34 -0.76
N LEU A 99 -1.58 15.79 -0.51
CA LEU A 99 -2.66 14.92 -0.06
C LEU A 99 -3.24 14.21 -1.29
N ILE A 100 -3.09 12.90 -1.32
CA ILE A 100 -3.71 12.03 -2.32
C ILE A 100 -4.68 11.11 -1.60
N ASP A 101 -5.71 10.68 -2.33
CA ASP A 101 -6.71 9.71 -1.90
C ASP A 101 -6.72 8.63 -2.97
N VAL A 102 -6.12 7.47 -2.67
CA VAL A 102 -5.92 6.39 -3.65
C VAL A 102 -7.03 5.36 -3.55
N SER A 103 -7.38 4.74 -4.67
CA SER A 103 -8.49 3.80 -4.70
C SER A 103 -8.18 2.50 -3.96
N GLU A 104 -8.86 2.25 -2.84
CA GLU A 104 -8.75 0.96 -2.15
C GLU A 104 -9.30 -0.20 -2.97
N GLU A 105 -10.38 0.02 -3.74
CA GLU A 105 -10.97 -1.00 -4.60
C GLU A 105 -9.97 -1.44 -5.67
N TYR A 106 -9.27 -0.49 -6.29
CA TYR A 106 -8.26 -0.79 -7.29
C TYR A 106 -7.02 -1.46 -6.67
N VAL A 107 -6.58 -0.98 -5.50
CA VAL A 107 -5.46 -1.59 -4.75
C VAL A 107 -5.78 -3.05 -4.38
N PHE A 108 -7.03 -3.33 -4.00
CA PHE A 108 -7.54 -4.66 -3.76
C PHE A 108 -7.55 -5.51 -5.04
N HIS A 109 -8.18 -5.00 -6.10
CA HIS A 109 -8.34 -5.69 -7.39
C HIS A 109 -7.01 -6.09 -8.04
N MET A 110 -6.00 -5.20 -8.05
CA MET A 110 -4.69 -5.49 -8.66
C MET A 110 -4.02 -6.75 -8.09
N GLY A 111 -4.26 -7.04 -6.81
CA GLY A 111 -3.72 -8.23 -6.18
C GLY A 111 -4.49 -9.51 -6.45
N LYS A 112 -5.71 -9.37 -6.97
CA LYS A 112 -6.73 -10.40 -7.10
C LYS A 112 -6.83 -10.89 -8.55
N ALA A 113 -7.16 -9.98 -9.48
CA ALA A 113 -7.51 -10.20 -10.90
C ALA A 113 -6.51 -10.96 -11.80
N PHE A 114 -5.36 -11.38 -11.26
CA PHE A 114 -4.31 -12.08 -12.01
C PHE A 114 -3.70 -13.23 -11.22
N ALA A 115 -4.25 -13.57 -10.06
CA ALA A 115 -3.65 -14.51 -9.12
C ALA A 115 -4.32 -15.89 -9.18
N LEU A 116 -3.51 -16.92 -9.47
CA LEU A 116 -3.92 -18.31 -9.33
C LEU A 116 -3.58 -18.79 -7.91
N SER A 117 -4.61 -19.02 -7.08
CA SER A 117 -4.42 -19.61 -5.76
C SER A 117 -3.95 -21.05 -5.88
N ARG A 118 -3.02 -21.41 -5.00
CA ARG A 118 -2.49 -22.76 -4.88
C ARG A 118 -3.14 -23.47 -3.69
N ASP A 119 -3.31 -24.78 -3.80
CA ASP A 119 -3.72 -25.64 -2.69
C ASP A 119 -2.57 -25.84 -1.68
N GLU A 120 -2.83 -26.56 -0.60
CA GLU A 120 -1.84 -26.86 0.45
C GLU A 120 -0.61 -27.62 -0.09
N GLN A 121 -0.76 -28.30 -1.22
CA GLN A 121 0.29 -29.06 -1.90
C GLN A 121 1.03 -28.21 -2.96
N GLY A 122 0.67 -26.92 -3.10
CA GLY A 122 1.27 -25.99 -4.04
C GLY A 122 0.78 -26.13 -5.48
N ASN A 123 -0.21 -26.97 -5.75
CA ASN A 123 -0.81 -27.10 -7.08
C ASN A 123 -1.83 -25.99 -7.31
N VAL A 124 -2.05 -25.63 -8.57
CA VAL A 124 -3.12 -24.69 -8.92
C VAL A 124 -4.47 -25.29 -8.49
N ALA A 125 -5.17 -24.62 -7.57
CA ALA A 125 -6.36 -25.19 -6.94
C ALA A 125 -7.56 -25.26 -7.90
N ARG A 126 -7.61 -24.38 -8.92
CA ARG A 126 -8.59 -24.40 -10.01
C ARG A 126 -7.93 -23.94 -11.31
N PRO A 127 -8.31 -24.48 -12.48
CA PRO A 127 -7.73 -24.09 -13.78
C PRO A 127 -8.13 -22.68 -14.24
N VAL A 128 -8.99 -22.01 -13.47
CA VAL A 128 -9.40 -20.62 -13.64
C VAL A 128 -8.97 -19.82 -12.41
N GLU A 129 -8.84 -18.51 -12.58
CA GLU A 129 -8.60 -17.61 -11.47
C GLU A 129 -9.62 -17.82 -10.35
N ASN A 130 -9.10 -17.88 -9.14
CA ASN A 130 -9.88 -18.20 -7.94
C ASN A 130 -9.50 -17.30 -6.76
N ASN A 131 -8.70 -16.26 -7.02
CA ASN A 131 -8.37 -15.22 -6.08
C ASN A 131 -9.02 -13.91 -6.54
N SER A 132 -10.30 -13.97 -6.90
CA SER A 132 -11.04 -12.81 -7.37
C SER A 132 -11.41 -11.87 -6.22
N SER A 133 -11.83 -10.67 -6.58
CA SER A 133 -12.34 -9.63 -5.68
C SER A 133 -13.58 -10.08 -4.88
N LEU A 134 -14.21 -11.21 -5.26
CA LEU A 134 -15.27 -11.86 -4.48
C LEU A 134 -14.77 -12.52 -3.19
N THR A 135 -13.46 -12.73 -3.06
CA THR A 135 -12.86 -13.37 -1.89
C THR A 135 -11.93 -12.40 -1.15
N GLY A 136 -12.24 -12.15 0.12
CA GLY A 136 -11.39 -11.33 0.99
C GLY A 136 -10.05 -11.99 1.33
N PHE A 137 -9.15 -11.20 1.92
CA PHE A 137 -7.84 -11.59 2.46
C PHE A 137 -6.72 -11.89 1.44
N GLN A 138 -5.62 -11.15 1.58
CA GLN A 138 -4.31 -11.38 0.99
C GLN A 138 -3.34 -10.74 2.00
N GLY A 139 -2.39 -11.50 2.57
CA GLY A 139 -1.59 -11.02 3.71
C GLY A 139 -0.93 -9.65 3.49
N SER A 140 -0.70 -8.91 4.58
CA SER A 140 -0.23 -7.51 4.60
C SER A 140 1.12 -7.23 3.93
N GLY A 141 2.04 -8.20 3.85
CA GLY A 141 3.35 -7.99 3.21
C GLY A 141 3.28 -7.93 1.68
N ASP A 142 2.31 -8.61 1.08
CA ASP A 142 2.17 -8.73 -0.37
C ASP A 142 1.75 -7.39 -1.02
N ILE A 143 0.92 -6.62 -0.33
CA ILE A 143 0.39 -5.36 -0.88
C ILE A 143 1.42 -4.25 -1.01
N VAL A 144 2.32 -4.12 -0.03
CA VAL A 144 3.36 -3.08 -0.07
C VAL A 144 4.28 -3.31 -1.26
N LYS A 145 4.63 -4.57 -1.52
CA LYS A 145 5.36 -4.96 -2.73
C LYS A 145 4.57 -4.62 -3.99
N LYS A 146 3.30 -5.04 -4.07
CA LYS A 146 2.44 -4.79 -5.25
C LYS A 146 2.31 -3.32 -5.59
N LEU A 147 2.26 -2.42 -4.60
CA LEU A 147 2.22 -0.97 -4.81
C LEU A 147 3.53 -0.39 -5.37
N THR A 148 4.63 -1.16 -5.36
CA THR A 148 5.87 -0.77 -6.06
C THR A 148 5.89 -1.21 -7.52
N GLU A 149 5.11 -2.24 -7.85
CA GLU A 149 5.02 -2.83 -9.18
C GLU A 149 3.86 -2.22 -9.98
N ASN A 150 2.77 -1.86 -9.30
CA ASN A 150 1.53 -1.39 -9.89
C ASN A 150 1.15 -0.02 -9.33
N ALA A 151 0.74 0.90 -10.22
CA ALA A 151 0.23 2.20 -9.81
C ALA A 151 -1.26 2.11 -9.45
N ALA A 152 -1.68 2.91 -8.48
CA ALA A 152 -3.06 3.10 -8.09
C ALA A 152 -3.64 4.41 -8.68
N PRO A 153 -4.90 4.43 -9.09
CA PRO A 153 -5.62 5.65 -9.43
C PRO A 153 -6.12 6.36 -8.16
N PRO A 154 -6.64 7.60 -8.29
CA PRO A 154 -7.36 8.23 -7.20
C PRO A 154 -8.69 7.51 -6.90
N GLU A 155 -9.18 7.63 -5.66
CA GLU A 155 -10.43 7.00 -5.18
C GLU A 155 -11.65 7.41 -6.01
N ASP A 156 -11.70 8.64 -6.53
CA ASP A 156 -12.81 9.11 -7.38
C ASP A 156 -12.91 8.39 -8.75
N ALA A 157 -11.83 7.74 -9.20
CA ALA A 157 -11.79 7.02 -10.46
C ALA A 157 -12.28 5.56 -10.34
N ALA A 158 -12.11 4.96 -9.15
CA ALA A 158 -12.64 3.64 -8.79
C ALA A 158 -13.08 3.68 -7.32
N PRO A 159 -14.30 4.17 -7.03
CA PRO A 159 -14.77 4.29 -5.66
C PRO A 159 -14.92 2.93 -4.98
N TYR A 160 -14.63 2.88 -3.69
CA TYR A 160 -14.75 1.67 -2.90
C TYR A 160 -16.19 1.15 -2.83
N LEU A 161 -16.38 -0.14 -3.12
CA LEU A 161 -17.68 -0.77 -2.99
C LEU A 161 -17.97 -1.06 -1.50
N PRO A 162 -19.08 -0.53 -0.95
CA PRO A 162 -19.26 -0.43 0.49
C PRO A 162 -19.53 -1.78 1.18
N SER A 163 -19.88 -2.83 0.45
CA SER A 163 -20.13 -4.14 1.05
C SER A 163 -19.87 -5.28 0.08
N GLN A 164 -19.70 -6.49 0.63
CA GLN A 164 -19.60 -7.71 -0.18
C GLN A 164 -20.84 -7.88 -1.07
N GLN A 165 -22.01 -7.51 -0.54
CA GLN A 165 -23.26 -7.55 -1.30
C GLN A 165 -23.23 -6.58 -2.49
N ALA A 166 -22.68 -5.37 -2.33
CA ALA A 166 -22.59 -4.41 -3.44
C ALA A 166 -21.76 -4.94 -4.61
N LEU A 167 -20.70 -5.72 -4.34
CA LEU A 167 -19.94 -6.41 -5.37
C LEU A 167 -20.74 -7.56 -6.01
N LEU A 168 -21.44 -8.36 -5.20
CA LEU A 168 -22.29 -9.46 -5.70
C LEU A 168 -23.46 -8.96 -6.56
N ASP A 169 -24.00 -7.78 -6.26
CA ASP A 169 -25.12 -7.17 -7.00
C ASP A 169 -24.73 -6.75 -8.44
N ILE A 170 -23.43 -6.73 -8.77
CA ILE A 170 -22.95 -6.52 -10.15
C ILE A 170 -23.21 -7.75 -11.01
N LEU A 171 -23.15 -8.96 -10.44
CA LEU A 171 -23.23 -10.21 -11.21
C LEU A 171 -24.53 -10.31 -12.04
N PRO A 172 -25.74 -10.02 -11.50
CA PRO A 172 -26.96 -10.06 -12.29
C PRO A 172 -26.97 -9.08 -13.46
N VAL A 173 -26.28 -7.93 -13.36
CA VAL A 173 -26.14 -6.96 -14.45
C VAL A 173 -25.34 -7.54 -15.62
N LEU A 174 -24.38 -8.43 -15.31
CA LEU A 174 -23.57 -9.16 -16.28
C LEU A 174 -24.25 -10.43 -16.81
N GLY A 175 -25.50 -10.71 -16.40
CA GLY A 175 -26.21 -11.94 -16.76
C GLY A 175 -25.78 -13.16 -15.93
N LEU A 176 -25.05 -12.96 -14.82
CA LEU A 176 -24.60 -14.01 -13.91
C LEU A 176 -25.51 -14.01 -12.66
N PRO A 177 -26.30 -15.05 -12.38
CA PRO A 177 -27.27 -15.03 -11.28
C PRO A 177 -26.64 -14.97 -9.88
N GLY A 178 -25.37 -15.35 -9.73
CA GLY A 178 -24.66 -15.40 -8.46
C GLY A 178 -23.21 -15.87 -8.63
N ALA A 179 -22.47 -15.92 -7.51
CA ALA A 179 -21.04 -16.27 -7.51
C ALA A 179 -20.78 -17.72 -7.98
N GLU A 180 -21.76 -18.60 -7.82
CA GLU A 180 -21.76 -19.98 -8.28
C GLU A 180 -21.84 -20.13 -9.81
N ALA A 181 -22.23 -19.07 -10.51
CA ALA A 181 -22.30 -19.06 -11.97
C ALA A 181 -20.95 -18.82 -12.65
N LEU A 182 -19.93 -18.37 -11.91
CA LEU A 182 -18.60 -18.11 -12.45
C LEU A 182 -17.84 -19.44 -12.58
N VAL A 183 -17.72 -19.92 -13.81
CA VAL A 183 -17.13 -21.24 -14.12
C VAL A 183 -15.94 -21.15 -15.07
N SER A 184 -15.78 -20.02 -15.76
CA SER A 184 -14.70 -19.74 -16.70
C SER A 184 -13.90 -18.50 -16.31
N GLN A 185 -12.69 -18.35 -16.84
CA GLN A 185 -11.90 -17.13 -16.67
C GLN A 185 -12.64 -15.91 -17.23
N GLU A 186 -13.38 -16.06 -18.32
CA GLU A 186 -14.16 -14.97 -18.93
C GLU A 186 -15.26 -14.47 -17.97
N ASP A 187 -15.88 -15.33 -17.17
CA ASP A 187 -16.88 -14.92 -16.17
C ASP A 187 -16.23 -14.10 -15.03
N TYR A 188 -15.03 -14.50 -14.60
CA TYR A 188 -14.26 -13.74 -13.61
C TYR A 188 -13.79 -12.39 -14.18
N ASP A 189 -13.20 -12.39 -15.37
CA ASP A 189 -12.75 -11.18 -16.06
C ASP A 189 -13.90 -10.21 -16.31
N ALA A 190 -15.10 -10.73 -16.62
CA ALA A 190 -16.30 -9.91 -16.80
C ALA A 190 -16.65 -9.13 -15.52
N LEU A 191 -16.51 -9.72 -14.33
CA LEU A 191 -16.67 -9.01 -13.06
C LEU A 191 -15.48 -8.10 -12.76
N GLU A 192 -14.26 -8.61 -12.89
CA GLU A 192 -13.03 -7.91 -12.49
C GLU A 192 -12.79 -6.64 -13.33
N PHE A 193 -13.23 -6.60 -14.59
CA PHE A 193 -12.98 -5.48 -15.50
C PHE A 193 -14.24 -4.75 -15.97
N CYS A 194 -15.41 -4.97 -15.34
CA CYS A 194 -16.61 -4.19 -15.68
C CYS A 194 -16.54 -2.77 -15.13
N GLU A 195 -17.25 -1.86 -15.80
CA GLU A 195 -17.31 -0.44 -15.42
C GLU A 195 -17.97 -0.18 -14.05
N GLN A 196 -18.71 -1.14 -13.49
CA GLN A 196 -19.31 -1.01 -12.15
C GLN A 196 -18.34 -1.37 -11.02
N HIS A 197 -17.27 -2.09 -11.34
CA HIS A 197 -16.27 -2.56 -10.37
C HIS A 197 -14.94 -1.83 -10.58
N ILE A 198 -14.34 -1.98 -11.76
CA ILE A 198 -13.06 -1.33 -12.12
C ILE A 198 -13.23 -0.55 -13.43
N PRO A 199 -13.63 0.72 -13.36
CA PRO A 199 -13.84 1.57 -14.52
C PRO A 199 -12.60 1.66 -15.42
N LEU A 200 -12.80 1.80 -16.74
CA LEU A 200 -11.70 2.06 -17.67
C LEU A 200 -10.91 3.32 -17.27
N LEU A 201 -11.60 4.35 -16.77
CA LEU A 201 -10.96 5.59 -16.30
C LEU A 201 -9.93 5.32 -15.19
N ALA A 202 -10.23 4.41 -14.27
CA ALA A 202 -9.32 4.02 -13.19
C ALA A 202 -8.03 3.40 -13.75
N ARG A 203 -8.17 2.48 -14.71
CA ARG A 203 -7.04 1.78 -15.33
C ARG A 203 -6.10 2.73 -16.08
N VAL A 204 -6.64 3.73 -16.77
CA VAL A 204 -5.83 4.70 -17.52
C VAL A 204 -5.30 5.86 -16.66
N ASN A 205 -5.85 6.07 -15.46
CA ASN A 205 -5.45 7.14 -14.53
C ASN A 205 -4.64 6.62 -13.32
N ALA A 206 -4.18 5.38 -13.38
CA ALA A 206 -3.29 4.80 -12.38
C ALA A 206 -1.92 5.50 -12.41
N ARG A 207 -1.64 6.30 -11.37
CA ARG A 207 -0.47 7.21 -11.36
C ARG A 207 0.30 7.29 -10.05
N TYR A 208 -0.23 6.72 -8.97
CA TYR A 208 0.41 6.72 -7.66
C TYR A 208 1.06 5.38 -7.36
N ARG A 209 2.35 5.38 -7.04
CA ARG A 209 3.11 4.15 -6.83
C ARG A 209 4.18 4.36 -5.77
N ALA A 210 4.46 3.32 -5.00
CA ALA A 210 5.60 3.31 -4.09
C ALA A 210 6.92 3.16 -4.87
N ALA A 211 7.96 3.88 -4.42
CA ALA A 211 9.28 3.82 -5.07
C ALA A 211 10.08 2.55 -4.71
N GLY A 212 9.72 1.89 -3.62
CA GLY A 212 10.40 0.70 -3.12
C GLY A 212 9.81 0.24 -1.80
N TRP A 213 10.20 -0.97 -1.40
CA TRP A 213 9.76 -1.63 -0.18
C TRP A 213 10.90 -2.49 0.37
N PHE A 214 10.80 -2.92 1.63
CA PHE A 214 11.68 -3.93 2.20
C PHE A 214 10.93 -4.68 3.30
N ASN A 215 11.34 -5.94 3.54
CA ASN A 215 10.92 -6.67 4.73
C ASN A 215 11.76 -6.20 5.92
N THR A 216 11.10 -6.04 7.06
CA THR A 216 11.76 -5.80 8.35
C THR A 216 11.45 -6.96 9.28
N ASP A 217 12.38 -7.30 10.16
CA ASP A 217 12.11 -8.30 11.18
C ASP A 217 10.99 -7.79 12.10
N PRO A 218 10.05 -8.64 12.54
CA PRO A 218 8.94 -8.22 13.40
C PRO A 218 9.38 -8.00 14.86
N THR A 219 10.57 -7.44 15.08
CA THR A 219 11.07 -7.05 16.40
C THR A 219 10.68 -5.61 16.70
N ILE A 220 10.54 -5.29 17.99
CA ILE A 220 10.23 -3.93 18.45
C ILE A 220 11.25 -2.93 17.89
N GLU A 221 12.54 -3.23 18.04
CA GLU A 221 13.63 -2.37 17.56
C GLU A 221 13.57 -2.12 16.05
N ALA A 222 13.29 -3.13 15.24
CA ALA A 222 13.22 -2.98 13.79
C ALA A 222 11.99 -2.17 13.34
N ILE A 223 10.86 -2.32 14.02
CA ILE A 223 9.66 -1.50 13.80
C ILE A 223 9.93 -0.04 14.18
N GLU A 224 10.49 0.20 15.37
CA GLU A 224 10.85 1.53 15.85
C GLU A 224 11.85 2.23 14.92
N ASN A 225 12.89 1.52 14.47
CA ASN A 225 13.86 2.04 13.50
C ASN A 225 13.21 2.35 12.15
N THR A 226 12.25 1.54 11.70
CA THR A 226 11.51 1.80 10.46
C THR A 226 10.68 3.09 10.58
N LEU A 227 9.92 3.23 11.67
CA LEU A 227 9.13 4.44 11.94
C LEU A 227 10.02 5.68 12.10
N ALA A 228 11.13 5.56 12.84
CA ALA A 228 12.10 6.63 13.05
C ALA A 228 12.78 7.08 11.74
N SER A 229 12.92 6.17 10.77
CA SER A 229 13.39 6.50 9.42
C SER A 229 12.35 7.22 8.56
N GLY A 230 11.16 7.51 9.12
CA GLY A 230 10.05 8.13 8.39
C GLY A 230 9.45 7.18 7.36
N ARG A 231 9.24 5.92 7.74
CA ARG A 231 8.63 4.92 6.86
C ARG A 231 7.51 4.20 7.59
N GLU A 232 6.45 3.92 6.85
CA GLU A 232 5.29 3.18 7.32
C GLU A 232 5.65 1.71 7.51
N VAL A 233 5.01 1.10 8.51
CA VAL A 233 5.02 -0.34 8.73
C VAL A 233 3.60 -0.84 8.49
N VAL A 234 3.48 -1.82 7.60
CA VAL A 234 2.23 -2.53 7.32
C VAL A 234 2.43 -3.96 7.80
N CYS A 235 1.57 -4.43 8.69
CA CYS A 235 1.71 -5.75 9.30
C CYS A 235 0.36 -6.38 9.63
N ASP A 236 0.32 -7.71 9.61
CA ASP A 236 -0.80 -8.51 10.10
C ASP A 236 -0.64 -8.71 11.60
N VAL A 237 -1.68 -8.38 12.36
CA VAL A 237 -1.69 -8.57 13.81
C VAL A 237 -2.74 -9.61 14.18
N ALA A 238 -2.29 -10.75 14.69
CA ALA A 238 -3.18 -11.77 15.24
C ALA A 238 -3.47 -11.46 16.71
N HIS A 239 -4.75 -11.43 17.08
CA HIS A 239 -5.13 -11.43 18.49
C HIS A 239 -4.86 -12.83 19.07
N LEU A 240 -3.92 -12.92 20.03
CA LEU A 240 -3.75 -14.13 20.80
C LEU A 240 -4.86 -14.21 21.86
N PRO A 241 -5.75 -15.20 21.82
CA PRO A 241 -6.72 -15.38 22.90
C PRO A 241 -5.96 -15.68 24.20
N PRO A 242 -6.49 -15.24 25.37
CA PRO A 242 -5.86 -15.53 26.65
C PRO A 242 -5.66 -17.04 26.81
N ARG A 243 -4.46 -17.45 27.27
CA ARG A 243 -4.15 -18.86 27.53
C ARG A 243 -5.21 -19.42 28.47
N ARG A 244 -6.05 -20.35 28.01
CA ARG A 244 -6.86 -21.17 28.91
C ARG A 244 -5.88 -21.89 29.84
N ALA A 245 -5.93 -21.58 31.13
CA ALA A 245 -5.26 -22.40 32.14
C ALA A 245 -5.75 -23.83 31.92
N ALA A 246 -4.81 -24.77 31.75
CA ALA A 246 -5.14 -26.18 31.68
C ALA A 246 -5.88 -26.55 32.97
N MET A 247 -7.20 -26.71 32.89
CA MET A 247 -7.92 -27.48 33.88
C MET A 247 -7.48 -28.93 33.69
N SER A 248 -6.50 -29.33 34.49
CA SER A 248 -6.33 -30.72 34.88
C SER A 248 -7.62 -31.15 35.57
N CYS A 249 -8.53 -31.80 34.84
CA CYS A 249 -9.56 -32.61 35.48
C CYS A 249 -8.90 -33.90 35.96
N CYS A 250 -8.93 -34.10 37.27
CA CYS A 250 -8.83 -35.40 37.92
C CYS A 250 -9.90 -36.36 37.42
#